data_AF-A0ABD5VTZ6-F1
#
_entry.id   AF-A0ABD5VTZ6-F1
#
_cell.length_a   1.000
_cell.length_b   1.000
_cell.length_c   1.000
_cell.angle_alpha   90.00
_cell.angle_beta   90.00
_cell.angle_gamma   90.00
#
_symmetry.space_group_name_H-M   'P 1'
#
loop_
_entity.id
_entity.type
_entity.pdbx_description
1 polymer ?
#
loop_
_entity_poly.entity_id
_entity_poly.type
_entity_poly.pdbx_seq_one_letter_code
_entity_poly.pdbx_strand_id
1 'polypeptide(L)'
;MTEAFDRLRERPRTDIPKNRFSYKERMVLRKISVAGTRGTQRKARGGRWTTVYYLEGDHERAAERFAEVNQERIDRLDRSGRNSLQSSLSQPVYDRVLEAAGYKSIRKYRTVVVEERHESGVTLVVDRDHFESGGGQRYSNSGLIARVPADTSLDGIYEAADTEVTYDVLREHGVERDLRMVMRYYRDNGRYDCELVEREYGREAVVKRES
;
A
#
# COMPACT_ATOMS: atom_id res chain seq x y z
N MET A 1 -1.98 14.85 34.04
CA MET A 1 -1.67 14.67 32.61
C MET A 1 -0.44 15.49 32.32
N THR A 2 0.51 15.01 31.53
CA THR A 2 1.76 15.75 31.25
C THR A 2 1.63 16.59 30.00
N GLU A 3 2.34 17.72 29.95
CA GLU A 3 2.42 18.58 28.76
C GLU A 3 2.89 17.80 27.51
N ALA A 4 3.83 16.86 27.70
CA ALA A 4 4.30 15.98 26.64
C ALA A 4 3.17 15.08 26.07
N PHE A 5 2.22 14.68 26.91
CA PHE A 5 1.05 13.91 26.49
C PHE A 5 0.04 14.77 25.73
N ASP A 6 -0.24 15.97 26.21
CA ASP A 6 -1.15 16.90 25.52
C ASP A 6 -0.63 17.28 24.13
N ARG A 7 0.69 17.54 24.01
CA ARG A 7 1.33 17.77 22.70
C ARG A 7 1.20 16.61 21.71
N LEU A 8 1.09 15.37 22.19
CA LEU A 8 0.87 14.18 21.36
C LEU A 8 -0.60 13.97 20.98
N ARG A 9 -1.55 14.51 21.75
CA ARG A 9 -2.96 14.51 21.37
C ARG A 9 -3.24 15.41 20.18
N GLU A 10 -2.47 16.50 20.05
CA GLU A 10 -2.55 17.39 18.90
C GLU A 10 -2.02 16.73 17.63
N ARG A 11 -0.81 16.18 17.69
CA ARG A 11 -0.15 15.50 16.55
C ARG A 11 1.08 14.69 16.98
N PRO A 12 1.52 13.71 16.16
CA PRO A 12 2.77 12.97 16.35
C PRO A 12 4.01 13.86 16.36
N ARG A 13 5.04 13.47 17.12
CA ARG A 13 6.25 14.29 17.38
C ARG A 13 7.54 13.49 17.29
N THR A 14 8.67 14.16 17.05
CA THR A 14 9.99 13.54 16.89
C THR A 14 10.92 13.71 18.09
N ASP A 15 10.58 14.62 19.00
CA ASP A 15 11.46 15.20 20.02
C ASP A 15 10.97 14.95 21.46
N ILE A 16 10.25 13.86 21.73
CA ILE A 16 9.70 13.61 23.07
C ILE A 16 10.51 12.55 23.85
N PRO A 17 11.18 12.95 24.95
CA PRO A 17 11.86 12.00 25.80
C PRO A 17 10.86 11.22 26.67
N LYS A 18 11.03 9.90 26.76
CA LYS A 18 10.12 8.97 27.45
C LYS A 18 9.94 9.25 28.96
N ASN A 19 10.89 9.93 29.58
CA ASN A 19 10.84 10.28 31.01
C ASN A 19 9.83 11.39 31.33
N ARG A 20 9.27 12.07 30.31
CA ARG A 20 8.23 13.11 30.47
C ARG A 20 6.80 12.57 30.56
N PHE A 21 6.61 11.25 30.58
CA PHE A 21 5.31 10.60 30.69
C PHE A 21 5.17 9.88 32.02
N SER A 22 3.98 9.98 32.62
CA SER A 22 3.57 9.14 33.75
C SER A 22 3.46 7.67 33.32
N TYR A 23 3.39 6.76 34.30
CA TYR A 23 3.25 5.33 34.02
C TYR A 23 2.04 5.02 33.11
N LYS A 24 0.87 5.59 33.41
CA LYS A 24 -0.36 5.38 32.64
C LYS A 24 -0.24 5.91 31.20
N GLU A 25 0.35 7.09 31.01
CA GLU A 25 0.53 7.68 29.69
C GLU A 25 1.52 6.86 28.82
N ARG A 26 2.53 6.26 29.44
CA ARG A 26 3.46 5.35 28.74
C ARG A 26 2.80 4.10 28.20
N MET A 27 1.67 3.67 28.75
CA MET A 27 0.95 2.48 28.27
C MET A 27 0.32 2.68 26.89
N VAL A 28 -0.11 3.91 26.59
CA VAL A 28 -0.73 4.26 25.30
C VAL A 28 0.24 4.93 24.33
N LEU A 29 1.47 5.22 24.78
CA LEU A 29 2.53 5.74 23.94
C LEU A 29 2.99 4.66 22.94
N ARG A 30 3.07 5.03 21.67
CA ARG A 30 3.60 4.21 20.57
C ARG A 30 4.72 4.97 19.86
N LYS A 31 5.48 4.27 19.01
CA LYS A 31 6.52 4.88 18.18
C LYS A 31 6.69 4.17 16.84
N ILE A 32 7.00 4.93 15.81
CA ILE A 32 7.56 4.44 14.55
C ILE A 32 9.08 4.63 14.64
N SER A 33 9.81 3.52 14.63
CA SER A 33 11.25 3.49 14.79
C SER A 33 11.82 2.40 13.91
N VAL A 34 12.80 2.76 13.09
CA VAL A 34 13.52 1.80 12.24
C VAL A 34 14.80 1.42 12.97
N ALA A 35 14.98 0.14 13.24
CA ALA A 35 16.21 -0.33 13.84
C ALA A 35 17.34 -0.21 12.81
N GLY A 36 18.47 0.39 13.21
CA GLY A 36 19.70 0.17 12.48
C GLY A 36 20.03 -1.31 12.58
N THR A 37 20.41 -1.94 11.47
CA THR A 37 20.82 -3.35 11.44
C THR A 37 21.93 -3.56 12.48
N ARG A 38 21.63 -4.24 13.60
CA ARG A 38 22.66 -4.62 14.58
C ARG A 38 23.60 -5.59 13.86
N GLY A 39 24.85 -5.19 13.65
CA GLY A 39 25.90 -6.06 13.09
C GLY A 39 26.65 -5.49 11.88
N THR A 40 26.18 -4.42 11.26
CA THR A 40 26.92 -3.74 10.17
C THR A 40 27.16 -2.28 10.51
N GLN A 41 28.08 -2.03 11.45
CA GLN A 41 28.93 -0.84 11.39
C GLN A 41 29.84 -0.94 10.16
N ARG A 42 29.29 -0.84 8.95
CA ARG A 42 30.06 -0.62 7.72
C ARG A 42 29.26 0.27 6.79
N LYS A 43 29.49 1.57 6.91
CA LYS A 43 29.29 2.59 5.87
C LYS A 43 27.89 2.65 5.21
N ALA A 44 26.79 2.58 5.95
CA ALA A 44 25.52 3.07 5.42
C ALA A 44 25.59 4.61 5.34
N ARG A 45 25.81 5.15 4.13
CA ARG A 45 25.90 6.59 3.82
C ARG A 45 24.64 7.43 4.19
N GLY A 46 23.67 6.89 4.93
CA GLY A 46 22.32 7.48 5.10
C GLY A 46 21.96 8.06 6.47
N GLY A 47 22.83 7.99 7.49
CA GLY A 47 22.51 8.48 8.85
C GLY A 47 21.37 7.71 9.56
N ARG A 48 20.94 8.20 10.73
CA ARG A 48 19.92 7.53 11.56
C ARG A 48 18.50 8.00 11.19
N TRP A 49 17.55 7.07 11.13
CA TRP A 49 16.11 7.39 11.00
C TRP A 49 15.61 8.19 12.21
N THR A 50 14.85 9.25 11.93
CA THR A 50 14.17 10.04 12.97
C THR A 50 12.97 9.25 13.47
N THR A 51 12.93 9.00 14.78
CA THR A 51 11.81 8.31 15.44
C THR A 51 10.62 9.24 15.58
N VAL A 52 9.41 8.74 15.31
CA VAL A 52 8.15 9.46 15.57
C VAL A 52 7.40 8.79 16.70
N TYR A 53 6.98 9.57 17.68
CA TYR A 53 6.16 9.18 18.82
C TYR A 53 4.72 9.63 18.59
N TYR A 54 3.77 8.79 19.00
CA TYR A 54 2.34 9.03 18.82
C TYR A 54 1.53 8.30 19.89
N LEU A 55 0.25 8.62 20.01
CA LEU A 55 -0.67 7.89 20.89
C LEU A 55 -1.34 6.76 20.11
N GLU A 56 -1.63 5.66 20.80
CA GLU A 56 -2.42 4.56 20.25
C GLU A 56 -3.69 5.07 19.54
N GLY A 57 -3.96 4.52 18.35
CA GLY A 57 -4.99 5.01 17.44
C GLY A 57 -4.46 5.94 16.35
N ASP A 58 -3.40 6.73 16.60
CA ASP A 58 -2.95 7.80 15.69
C ASP A 58 -1.89 7.37 14.65
N HIS A 59 -2.01 6.14 14.16
CA HIS A 59 -1.02 5.50 13.30
C HIS A 59 -0.90 6.15 11.91
N GLU A 60 -2.00 6.67 11.36
CA GLU A 60 -2.02 7.32 10.03
C GLU A 60 -1.23 8.63 10.04
N ARG A 61 -1.59 9.58 10.92
CA ARG A 61 -0.84 10.83 11.09
C ARG A 61 0.61 10.57 11.50
N ALA A 62 0.88 9.48 12.23
CA ALA A 62 2.25 9.13 12.60
C ALA A 62 3.07 8.66 11.40
N ALA A 63 2.48 7.89 10.48
CA ALA A 63 3.12 7.46 9.25
C ALA A 63 3.39 8.65 8.32
N GLU A 64 2.43 9.57 8.18
CA GLU A 64 2.61 10.82 7.44
C GLU A 64 3.76 11.65 8.00
N ARG A 65 3.75 11.87 9.33
CA ARG A 65 4.83 12.61 9.99
C ARG A 65 6.17 11.91 9.84
N PHE A 66 6.20 10.58 9.87
CA PHE A 66 7.42 9.81 9.67
C PHE A 66 7.95 9.96 8.24
N ALA A 67 7.06 9.94 7.24
CA ALA A 67 7.41 10.17 5.85
C ALA A 67 8.02 11.56 5.66
N GLU A 68 7.32 12.61 6.13
CA GLU A 68 7.75 14.01 6.03
C GLU A 68 9.17 14.22 6.60
N VAL A 69 9.43 13.77 7.84
CA VAL A 69 10.71 14.04 8.51
C VAL A 69 11.85 13.12 8.04
N ASN A 70 11.54 12.07 7.28
CA ASN A 70 12.54 11.14 6.74
C ASN A 70 12.53 11.08 5.21
N GLN A 71 11.89 12.03 4.51
CA GLN A 71 11.67 11.98 3.05
C GLN A 71 12.98 11.68 2.28
N GLU A 72 14.04 12.44 2.53
CA GLU A 72 15.35 12.26 1.89
C GLU A 72 15.91 10.82 2.03
N ARG A 73 15.63 10.15 3.15
CA ARG A 73 16.04 8.76 3.38
C ARG A 73 15.13 7.76 2.70
N ILE A 74 13.83 8.05 2.68
CA ILE A 74 12.86 7.26 1.93
C ILE A 74 13.19 7.32 0.45
N ASP A 75 13.58 8.47 -0.07
CA ASP A 75 13.92 8.66 -1.48
C ASP A 75 15.12 7.82 -1.92
N ARG A 76 16.11 7.69 -1.05
CA ARG A 76 17.32 6.88 -1.27
C ARG A 76 17.15 5.39 -0.99
N LEU A 77 15.97 4.96 -0.57
CA LEU A 77 15.72 3.56 -0.24
C LEU A 77 15.74 2.72 -1.52
N ASP A 78 16.56 1.69 -1.54
CA ASP A 78 16.43 0.65 -2.58
C ASP A 78 15.15 -0.16 -2.30
N ARG A 79 14.19 -0.06 -3.22
CA ARG A 79 12.88 -0.73 -3.16
C ARG A 79 12.80 -1.96 -4.05
N SER A 80 13.89 -2.35 -4.72
CA SER A 80 13.94 -3.55 -5.57
C SER A 80 13.78 -4.85 -4.77
N GLY A 81 14.04 -4.80 -3.46
CA GLY A 81 13.89 -5.93 -2.55
C GLY A 81 13.53 -5.51 -1.13
N ARG A 82 13.72 -6.46 -0.19
CA ARG A 82 13.42 -6.22 1.23
C ARG A 82 14.36 -5.15 1.80
N ASN A 83 13.77 -4.09 2.35
CA ASN A 83 14.51 -2.92 2.84
C ASN A 83 14.39 -2.72 4.36
N SER A 84 15.08 -1.69 4.87
CA SER A 84 15.15 -1.41 6.31
C SER A 84 13.80 -1.03 6.93
N LEU A 85 12.94 -0.33 6.18
CA LEU A 85 11.58 0.01 6.63
C LEU A 85 10.73 -1.26 6.73
N GLN A 86 10.68 -2.06 5.65
CA GLN A 86 9.90 -3.29 5.60
C GLN A 86 10.35 -4.31 6.68
N SER A 87 11.61 -4.26 7.09
CA SER A 87 12.13 -5.14 8.14
C SER A 87 11.83 -4.66 9.57
N SER A 88 11.54 -3.37 9.76
CA SER A 88 11.30 -2.78 11.08
C SER A 88 9.84 -2.45 11.36
N LEU A 89 9.04 -2.26 10.32
CA LEU A 89 7.66 -1.81 10.42
C LEU A 89 6.71 -2.96 10.10
N SER A 90 5.52 -2.93 10.71
CA SER A 90 4.43 -3.79 10.25
C SER A 90 4.03 -3.38 8.83
N GLN A 91 3.53 -4.33 8.04
CA GLN A 91 3.16 -4.06 6.64
C GLN A 91 2.17 -2.89 6.50
N PRO A 92 1.10 -2.76 7.33
CA PRO A 92 0.20 -1.60 7.23
C PRO A 92 0.89 -0.25 7.47
N VAL A 93 1.82 -0.18 8.43
CA VAL A 93 2.56 1.07 8.70
C VAL A 93 3.53 1.38 7.57
N TYR A 94 4.20 0.35 7.04
CA TYR A 94 5.08 0.50 5.87
C TYR A 94 4.31 1.02 4.65
N ASP A 95 3.12 0.47 4.37
CA ASP A 95 2.27 0.90 3.27
C ASP A 95 1.88 2.37 3.41
N ARG A 96 1.44 2.79 4.60
CA ARG A 96 1.08 4.19 4.89
C ARG A 96 2.26 5.14 4.75
N VAL A 97 3.45 4.74 5.19
CA VAL A 97 4.67 5.56 5.02
C VAL A 97 4.99 5.76 3.53
N LEU A 98 4.88 4.71 2.71
CA LEU A 98 5.12 4.84 1.26
C LEU A 98 4.03 5.65 0.55
N GLU A 99 2.78 5.50 0.96
CA GLU A 99 1.66 6.28 0.43
C GLU A 99 1.83 7.76 0.76
N ALA A 100 2.12 8.11 2.01
CA ALA A 100 2.38 9.49 2.43
C ALA A 100 3.63 10.10 1.77
N ALA A 101 4.65 9.27 1.48
CA ALA A 101 5.84 9.72 0.78
C ALA A 101 5.67 9.80 -0.76
N GLY A 102 4.47 9.47 -1.28
CA GLY A 102 4.13 9.59 -2.70
C GLY A 102 4.67 8.47 -3.60
N TYR A 103 5.10 7.34 -3.04
CA TYR A 103 5.65 6.22 -3.82
C TYR A 103 4.60 5.24 -4.33
N LYS A 104 3.44 5.23 -3.69
CA LYS A 104 2.31 4.41 -4.11
C LYS A 104 0.99 5.02 -3.69
N SER A 105 -0.10 4.55 -4.28
CA SER A 105 -1.46 4.80 -3.80
C SER A 105 -2.14 3.45 -3.56
N ILE A 106 -2.96 3.34 -2.50
CA ILE A 106 -3.73 2.13 -2.22
C ILE A 106 -5.21 2.47 -2.11
N ARG A 107 -6.03 1.90 -3.00
CA ARG A 107 -7.48 2.03 -2.97
C ARG A 107 -8.12 0.68 -2.70
N LYS A 108 -8.95 0.60 -1.67
CA LYS A 108 -9.66 -0.64 -1.29
C LYS A 108 -11.08 -0.61 -1.83
N TYR A 109 -11.44 -1.63 -2.59
CA TYR A 109 -12.80 -1.90 -3.05
C TYR A 109 -13.40 -3.06 -2.26
N ARG A 110 -14.60 -3.51 -2.62
CA ARG A 110 -15.31 -4.55 -1.85
C ARG A 110 -14.52 -5.85 -1.78
N THR A 111 -14.01 -6.36 -2.91
CA THR A 111 -13.32 -7.66 -2.99
C THR A 111 -11.87 -7.57 -3.44
N VAL A 112 -11.42 -6.38 -3.88
CA VAL A 112 -10.05 -6.17 -4.36
C VAL A 112 -9.42 -4.90 -3.78
N VAL A 113 -8.10 -4.84 -3.81
CA VAL A 113 -7.28 -3.68 -3.51
C VAL A 113 -6.47 -3.32 -4.75
N VAL A 114 -6.53 -2.05 -5.16
CA VAL A 114 -5.72 -1.51 -6.24
C VAL A 114 -4.54 -0.77 -5.63
N GLU A 115 -3.33 -1.22 -5.92
CA GLU A 115 -2.07 -0.55 -5.57
C GLU A 115 -1.40 -0.02 -6.83
N GLU A 116 -1.28 1.30 -6.94
CA GLU A 116 -0.52 1.96 -8.01
C GLU A 116 0.89 2.25 -7.49
N ARG A 117 1.93 1.80 -8.19
CA ARG A 117 3.34 2.06 -7.84
C ARG A 117 3.90 3.14 -8.74
N HIS A 118 4.03 4.36 -8.23
CA HIS A 118 4.33 5.52 -9.06
C HIS A 118 5.72 5.46 -9.71
N GLU A 119 6.71 4.91 -9.02
CA GLU A 119 8.08 4.81 -9.56
C GLU A 119 8.18 3.88 -10.77
N SER A 120 7.43 2.77 -10.76
CA SER A 120 7.43 1.80 -11.86
C SER A 120 6.25 1.94 -12.81
N GLY A 121 5.28 2.81 -12.52
CA GLY A 121 3.98 2.93 -13.21
C GLY A 121 3.04 1.73 -13.12
N VAL A 122 3.47 0.63 -12.49
CA VAL A 122 2.74 -0.64 -12.42
C VAL A 122 1.53 -0.51 -11.49
N THR A 123 0.41 -1.06 -11.92
CA THR A 123 -0.78 -1.22 -11.07
C THR A 123 -0.97 -2.69 -10.71
N LEU A 124 -1.18 -2.97 -9.42
CA LEU A 124 -1.53 -4.29 -8.93
C LEU A 124 -2.99 -4.31 -8.50
N VAL A 125 -3.73 -5.32 -8.94
CA VAL A 125 -5.09 -5.59 -8.45
C VAL A 125 -5.02 -6.88 -7.64
N VAL A 126 -5.20 -6.77 -6.34
CA VAL A 126 -4.96 -7.84 -5.37
C VAL A 126 -6.27 -8.22 -4.71
N ASP A 127 -6.50 -9.50 -4.46
CA ASP A 127 -7.61 -9.96 -3.62
C ASP A 127 -7.56 -9.27 -2.24
N ARG A 128 -8.70 -8.73 -1.79
CA ARG A 128 -8.72 -7.90 -0.58
C ARG A 128 -8.42 -8.68 0.69
N ASP A 129 -8.99 -9.86 0.85
CA ASP A 129 -8.79 -10.67 2.04
C ASP A 129 -7.34 -11.12 2.13
N HIS A 130 -6.75 -11.49 0.98
CA HIS A 130 -5.33 -11.79 0.88
C HIS A 130 -4.45 -10.58 1.20
N PHE A 131 -4.81 -9.40 0.70
CA PHE A 131 -4.10 -8.16 1.01
C PHE A 131 -4.16 -7.85 2.50
N GLU A 132 -5.31 -7.99 3.16
CA GLU A 132 -5.43 -7.61 4.57
C GLU A 132 -4.77 -8.63 5.52
N SER A 133 -4.94 -9.92 5.24
CA SER A 133 -4.43 -11.00 6.10
C SER A 133 -3.00 -11.46 5.79
N GLY A 134 -2.51 -11.27 4.56
CA GLY A 134 -1.29 -11.91 4.07
C GLY A 134 0.03 -11.35 4.61
N GLY A 135 0.02 -10.24 5.34
CA GLY A 135 1.22 -9.63 5.94
C GLY A 135 2.35 -9.43 4.92
N GLY A 136 3.53 -10.04 5.16
CA GLY A 136 4.68 -9.95 4.25
C GLY A 136 4.59 -10.82 2.99
N GLN A 137 3.56 -11.69 2.87
CA GLN A 137 3.38 -12.64 1.76
C GLN A 137 2.32 -12.17 0.74
N ARG A 138 1.79 -10.95 0.87
CA ARG A 138 0.73 -10.40 0.01
C ARG A 138 1.02 -10.43 -1.49
N TYR A 139 2.30 -10.50 -1.87
CA TYR A 139 2.73 -10.44 -3.27
C TYR A 139 3.39 -11.72 -3.78
N SER A 140 3.47 -12.78 -2.96
CA SER A 140 4.09 -14.04 -3.35
C SER A 140 3.14 -15.01 -4.05
N ASN A 141 1.83 -14.92 -3.77
CA ASN A 141 0.82 -15.74 -4.45
C ASN A 141 0.35 -15.07 -5.75
N SER A 142 0.88 -15.53 -6.89
CA SER A 142 0.48 -15.02 -8.21
C SER A 142 -0.99 -15.29 -8.55
N GLY A 143 -1.64 -16.26 -7.91
CA GLY A 143 -3.02 -16.65 -8.15
C GLY A 143 -4.08 -15.79 -7.46
N LEU A 144 -3.69 -14.67 -6.85
CA LEU A 144 -4.59 -13.70 -6.19
C LEU A 144 -4.23 -12.25 -6.53
N ILE A 145 -3.47 -12.07 -7.61
CA ILE A 145 -2.90 -10.78 -8.01
C ILE A 145 -2.91 -10.70 -9.52
N ALA A 146 -3.50 -9.64 -10.08
CA ALA A 146 -3.21 -9.20 -11.44
C ALA A 146 -2.15 -8.10 -11.44
N ARG A 147 -1.33 -8.06 -12.50
CA ARG A 147 -0.36 -6.99 -12.75
C ARG A 147 -0.70 -6.30 -14.06
N VAL A 148 -0.97 -5.00 -13.99
CA VAL A 148 -1.16 -4.12 -15.14
C VAL A 148 0.15 -3.35 -15.38
N PRO A 149 0.70 -3.36 -16.61
CA PRO A 149 1.96 -2.70 -16.92
C PRO A 149 1.83 -1.17 -16.92
N ALA A 150 2.96 -0.47 -16.99
CA ALA A 150 3.04 0.98 -16.74
C ALA A 150 2.44 1.85 -17.85
N ASP A 151 2.42 1.33 -19.08
CA ASP A 151 1.87 1.94 -20.29
C ASP A 151 0.38 1.64 -20.49
N THR A 152 -0.23 0.87 -19.58
CA THR A 152 -1.63 0.48 -19.63
C THR A 152 -2.37 0.99 -18.40
N SER A 153 -3.63 1.37 -18.59
CA SER A 153 -4.53 1.69 -17.48
C SER A 153 -5.79 0.82 -17.53
N LEU A 154 -6.38 0.58 -16.36
CA LEU A 154 -7.66 -0.14 -16.26
C LEU A 154 -8.78 0.60 -17.00
N ASP A 155 -8.76 1.94 -16.99
CA ASP A 155 -9.67 2.74 -17.81
C ASP A 155 -9.43 2.56 -19.29
N GLY A 156 -8.18 2.65 -19.73
CA GLY A 156 -7.83 2.47 -21.14
C GLY A 156 -8.23 1.10 -21.68
N ILE A 157 -8.06 0.03 -20.89
CA ILE A 157 -8.52 -1.32 -21.27
C ILE A 157 -10.05 -1.35 -21.43
N TYR A 158 -10.77 -0.81 -20.45
CA TYR A 158 -12.24 -0.82 -20.48
C TYR A 158 -12.75 -0.02 -21.69
N GLU A 159 -12.23 1.17 -21.95
CA GLU A 159 -12.64 2.01 -23.06
C GLU A 159 -12.28 1.42 -24.44
N ALA A 160 -11.12 0.76 -24.55
CA ALA A 160 -10.68 0.14 -25.81
C ALA A 160 -11.47 -1.12 -26.20
N ALA A 161 -12.08 -1.80 -25.23
CA ALA A 161 -12.95 -2.93 -25.51
C ALA A 161 -14.26 -2.47 -26.15
N ASP A 162 -14.76 -3.17 -27.18
CA ASP A 162 -16.02 -2.80 -27.82
C ASP A 162 -17.21 -3.00 -26.86
N THR A 163 -17.64 -4.26 -26.69
CA THR A 163 -18.83 -4.62 -25.90
C THR A 163 -18.50 -5.35 -24.60
N GLU A 164 -17.37 -6.05 -24.54
CA GLU A 164 -16.95 -6.79 -23.36
C GLU A 164 -15.44 -6.79 -23.17
N VAL A 165 -15.02 -6.73 -21.89
CA VAL A 165 -13.64 -7.00 -21.49
C VAL A 165 -13.53 -8.50 -21.17
N THR A 166 -12.72 -9.21 -21.94
CA THR A 166 -12.43 -10.64 -21.74
C THR A 166 -11.00 -10.85 -21.25
N TYR A 167 -10.64 -12.08 -20.89
CA TYR A 167 -9.25 -12.41 -20.57
C TYR A 167 -8.29 -12.19 -21.74
N ASP A 168 -8.76 -12.36 -22.97
CA ASP A 168 -7.91 -12.20 -24.14
C ASP A 168 -7.63 -10.71 -24.38
N VAL A 169 -8.65 -9.85 -24.24
CA VAL A 169 -8.47 -8.38 -24.20
C VAL A 169 -7.46 -7.98 -23.12
N LEU A 170 -7.60 -8.51 -21.90
CA LEU A 170 -6.63 -8.20 -20.83
C LEU A 170 -5.19 -8.61 -21.19
N ARG A 171 -5.01 -9.77 -21.83
CA ARG A 171 -3.68 -10.23 -22.26
C ARG A 171 -3.11 -9.42 -23.41
N GLU A 172 -3.94 -9.00 -24.35
CA GLU A 172 -3.54 -8.11 -25.45
C GLU A 172 -2.98 -6.79 -24.93
N HIS A 173 -3.53 -6.30 -23.81
CA HIS A 173 -3.04 -5.12 -23.08
C HIS A 173 -1.89 -5.42 -22.10
N GLY A 174 -1.31 -6.62 -22.14
CA GLY A 174 -0.15 -7.01 -21.34
C GLY A 174 -0.47 -7.25 -19.86
N VAL A 175 -1.73 -7.42 -19.47
CA VAL A 175 -2.09 -7.78 -18.10
C VAL A 175 -1.62 -9.21 -17.81
N GLU A 176 -0.84 -9.35 -16.74
CA GLU A 176 -0.28 -10.62 -16.32
C GLU A 176 -0.97 -11.17 -15.06
N ARG A 177 -0.75 -12.47 -14.81
CA ARG A 177 -1.17 -13.21 -13.60
C ARG A 177 -2.69 -13.39 -13.52
N ASP A 178 -3.30 -13.28 -12.34
CA ASP A 178 -4.70 -13.64 -12.13
C ASP A 178 -5.67 -12.57 -12.64
N LEU A 179 -6.06 -12.70 -13.91
CA LEU A 179 -6.97 -11.79 -14.62
C LEU A 179 -8.35 -11.64 -13.96
N ARG A 180 -8.79 -12.62 -13.15
CA ARG A 180 -10.04 -12.53 -12.37
C ARG A 180 -10.05 -11.31 -11.45
N MET A 181 -8.88 -10.90 -10.95
CA MET A 181 -8.78 -9.74 -10.07
C MET A 181 -9.20 -8.46 -10.79
N VAL A 182 -8.86 -8.32 -12.09
CA VAL A 182 -9.28 -7.17 -12.90
C VAL A 182 -10.78 -7.22 -13.17
N MET A 183 -11.34 -8.39 -13.45
CA MET A 183 -12.79 -8.53 -13.65
C MET A 183 -13.59 -8.17 -12.39
N ARG A 184 -13.13 -8.63 -11.22
CA ARG A 184 -13.70 -8.24 -9.92
C ARG A 184 -13.57 -6.74 -9.65
N TYR A 185 -12.46 -6.13 -10.08
CA TYR A 185 -12.27 -4.70 -9.98
C TYR A 185 -13.32 -3.93 -10.78
N TYR A 186 -13.56 -4.25 -12.06
CA TYR A 186 -14.57 -3.54 -12.85
C TYR A 186 -15.96 -3.64 -12.20
N ARG A 187 -16.33 -4.85 -11.74
CA ARG A 187 -17.59 -5.07 -11.02
C ARG A 187 -17.71 -4.25 -9.73
N ASP A 188 -16.63 -4.19 -8.94
CA ASP A 188 -16.67 -3.51 -7.65
C ASP A 188 -16.50 -1.99 -7.77
N ASN A 189 -15.86 -1.52 -8.84
CA ASN A 189 -15.67 -0.12 -9.10
C ASN A 189 -16.91 0.43 -9.82
N GLY A 190 -17.85 0.97 -9.04
CA GLY A 190 -19.15 1.46 -9.52
C GLY A 190 -19.12 2.62 -10.52
N ARG A 191 -17.94 3.00 -11.04
CA ARG A 191 -17.82 3.94 -12.17
C ARG A 191 -18.06 3.28 -13.53
N TYR A 192 -17.88 1.96 -13.63
CA TYR A 192 -18.07 1.23 -14.88
C TYR A 192 -19.50 0.72 -14.96
N ASP A 193 -20.21 1.10 -16.03
CA ASP A 193 -21.54 0.57 -16.27
C ASP A 193 -21.45 -0.79 -16.97
N CYS A 194 -21.30 -1.84 -16.17
CA CYS A 194 -21.04 -3.18 -16.64
C CYS A 194 -21.57 -4.26 -15.70
N GLU A 195 -21.59 -5.48 -16.21
CA GLU A 195 -21.94 -6.68 -15.46
C GLU A 195 -20.85 -7.74 -15.60
N LEU A 196 -20.57 -8.42 -14.50
CA LEU A 196 -19.70 -9.58 -14.51
C LEU A 196 -20.52 -10.81 -14.90
N VAL A 197 -20.19 -11.42 -16.03
CA VAL A 197 -20.85 -12.64 -16.51
C VAL A 197 -19.87 -13.81 -16.50
N GLU A 198 -20.38 -14.98 -16.17
CA GLU A 198 -19.63 -16.23 -16.29
C GLU A 198 -19.88 -16.85 -17.67
N ARG A 199 -18.81 -17.20 -18.36
CA ARG A 199 -18.79 -17.89 -19.65
C ARG A 199 -18.38 -19.35 -19.45
N GLU A 200 -18.45 -20.13 -20.52
CA GLU A 200 -18.07 -21.55 -20.49
C GLU A 200 -16.68 -21.76 -19.87
N TYR A 201 -16.54 -22.90 -19.17
CA TYR A 201 -15.32 -23.29 -18.47
C TYR A 201 -14.89 -22.34 -17.33
N GLY A 202 -15.82 -21.59 -16.73
CA GLY A 202 -15.58 -20.74 -15.57
C GLY A 202 -14.75 -19.50 -15.88
N ARG A 203 -14.75 -19.04 -17.14
CA ARG A 203 -14.12 -17.79 -17.54
C ARG A 203 -15.07 -16.63 -17.26
N GLU A 204 -14.58 -15.58 -16.61
CA GLU A 204 -15.36 -14.37 -16.38
C GLU A 204 -15.16 -13.38 -17.54
N ALA A 205 -16.21 -12.65 -17.88
CA ALA A 205 -16.15 -11.49 -18.78
C ALA A 205 -16.91 -10.33 -18.14
N VAL A 206 -16.50 -9.11 -18.46
CA VAL A 206 -17.21 -7.89 -18.04
C VAL A 206 -17.90 -7.33 -19.27
N VAL A 207 -19.22 -7.40 -19.30
CA VAL A 207 -20.05 -6.92 -20.41
C VAL A 207 -20.50 -5.51 -20.10
N LYS A 208 -20.24 -4.57 -21.00
CA LYS A 208 -20.71 -3.19 -20.89
C LYS A 208 -22.23 -3.17 -21.03
N ARG A 209 -22.92 -2.37 -20.23
CA ARG A 209 -24.35 -2.12 -20.47
C ARG A 209 -24.49 -1.14 -21.63
N GLU A 210 -25.37 -1.45 -22.57
CA GLU A 210 -25.72 -0.49 -23.63
C GLU A 210 -26.37 0.73 -22.97
N SER A 211 -25.81 1.91 -23.25
CA SER A 211 -26.35 3.21 -22.83
C SER A 211 -27.45 3.67 -23.79
#